data_AF-A0A8H6MJW0-F1
#
_entry.id   AF-A0A8H6MJW0-F1
#
_cell.length_a   1.000
_cell.length_b   1.000
_cell.length_c   1.000
_cell.angle_alpha   90.00
_cell.angle_beta   90.00
_cell.angle_gamma   90.00
#
_symmetry.space_group_name_H-M   'P 1'
#
loop_
_entity.id
_entity.type
_entity.pdbx_description
1 polymer ?
#
loop_
_entity_poly.entity_id
_entity_poly.type
_entity_poly.pdbx_seq_one_letter_code
_entity_poly.pdbx_strand_id
1 'polypeptide(L)'
;MTLKRCFITAVLAAASAVVAIPIDAAAVEQYPGSASTSLVQQNFDDRMLLDTWQNEQGTFSIWGSAPDAAINITETIADPTVDGNSALARRHCRSPHAECDKKNTASLQVCKMLVGSLEDSRKNEWIHKSPQDYCLQSDRGKCCVSWRTPITSTVRMSELAGAGNMLLRECHDGRGKISGRVLNAEIGEFCSVQCLSNRPRRC
;
A
#
# COMPACT_ATOMS: atom_id res chain seq x y z
N MET A 1 22.73 -59.53 -38.14
CA MET A 1 21.68 -60.00 -37.21
C MET A 1 22.19 -61.22 -36.44
N THR A 2 22.65 -61.05 -35.19
CA THR A 2 22.45 -62.01 -34.08
C THR A 2 23.00 -61.41 -32.78
N LEU A 3 22.18 -61.49 -31.73
CA LEU A 3 22.41 -60.99 -30.38
C LEU A 3 23.60 -61.65 -29.68
N LYS A 4 24.19 -60.93 -28.72
CA LYS A 4 24.57 -61.52 -27.42
C LYS A 4 24.58 -60.46 -26.31
N ARG A 5 23.63 -60.62 -25.38
CA ARG A 5 23.67 -60.08 -24.01
C ARG A 5 24.33 -61.14 -23.10
N CYS A 6 25.13 -60.73 -22.12
CA CYS A 6 25.40 -61.40 -20.82
C CYS A 6 26.08 -60.34 -19.93
N PHE A 7 25.45 -59.79 -18.87
CA PHE A 7 25.22 -60.30 -17.49
C PHE A 7 26.50 -60.53 -16.66
N ILE A 8 26.36 -60.30 -15.33
CA ILE A 8 27.27 -60.58 -14.17
C ILE A 8 27.94 -59.28 -13.65
N THR A 9 27.88 -58.81 -12.40
CA THR A 9 27.37 -59.31 -11.10
C THR A 9 27.05 -58.12 -10.18
N ALA A 10 26.15 -58.32 -9.23
CA ALA A 10 25.91 -57.46 -8.08
C ALA A 10 27.05 -57.54 -7.05
N VAL A 11 27.31 -56.44 -6.34
CA VAL A 11 27.96 -56.44 -5.01
C VAL A 11 27.05 -55.69 -4.05
N LEU A 12 26.58 -56.44 -3.04
CA LEU A 12 25.94 -55.95 -1.83
C LEU A 12 26.92 -55.08 -1.03
N ALA A 13 26.45 -53.94 -0.54
CA ALA A 13 26.95 -53.34 0.69
C ALA A 13 25.74 -53.04 1.58
N ALA A 14 25.73 -53.66 2.75
CA ALA A 14 24.73 -53.51 3.79
C ALA A 14 25.17 -52.47 4.82
N ALA A 15 24.21 -52.08 5.66
CA ALA A 15 24.31 -51.30 6.91
C ALA A 15 24.26 -49.77 6.71
N SER A 16 23.47 -48.97 7.44
CA SER A 16 22.75 -49.19 8.71
C SER A 16 21.47 -48.35 8.72
N ALA A 17 20.46 -48.86 9.42
CA ALA A 17 19.24 -48.15 9.74
C ALA A 17 19.51 -46.97 10.70
N VAL A 18 18.99 -45.79 10.37
CA VAL A 18 18.65 -44.77 11.35
C VAL A 18 17.14 -44.61 11.30
N VAL A 19 16.49 -45.06 12.36
CA VAL A 19 15.07 -44.82 12.62
C VAL A 19 14.93 -43.33 12.91
N ALA A 20 14.38 -42.58 11.95
CA ALA A 20 13.88 -41.23 12.18
C ALA A 20 12.36 -41.32 12.34
N ILE A 21 11.90 -40.90 13.51
CA ILE A 21 10.50 -40.82 13.92
C ILE A 21 9.79 -39.80 12.99
N PRO A 22 8.61 -40.11 12.43
CA PRO A 22 7.85 -39.13 11.66
C PRO A 22 7.32 -38.04 12.61
N ILE A 23 7.76 -36.81 12.40
CA ILE A 23 7.03 -35.64 12.89
C ILE A 23 6.11 -35.26 11.74
N ASP A 24 4.80 -35.40 11.95
CA ASP A 24 3.77 -34.89 11.05
C ASP A 24 4.03 -33.40 10.80
N ALA A 25 4.61 -33.11 9.64
CA ALA A 25 4.63 -31.77 9.08
C ALA A 25 3.20 -31.49 8.62
N ALA A 26 2.40 -30.86 9.48
CA ALA A 26 1.22 -30.15 9.05
C ALA A 26 1.62 -29.25 7.87
N ALA A 27 0.95 -29.45 6.74
CA ALA A 27 1.16 -28.70 5.52
C ALA A 27 1.06 -27.20 5.80
N VAL A 28 2.20 -26.52 5.82
CA VAL A 28 2.24 -25.07 5.64
C VAL A 28 1.99 -24.86 4.15
N GLU A 29 0.78 -24.38 3.86
CA GLU A 29 0.36 -23.98 2.53
C GLU A 29 1.33 -22.91 2.00
N GLN A 30 2.26 -23.37 1.16
CA GLN A 30 3.33 -22.58 0.59
C GLN A 30 2.72 -21.72 -0.52
N TYR A 31 2.37 -20.46 -0.22
CA TYR A 31 1.95 -19.50 -1.24
C TYR A 31 3.06 -19.35 -2.29
N PRO A 32 2.83 -19.71 -3.57
CA PRO A 32 3.80 -19.52 -4.62
C PRO A 32 3.74 -18.05 -5.07
N GLY A 33 4.61 -17.21 -4.51
CA GLY A 33 4.62 -15.79 -4.85
C GLY A 33 5.71 -14.94 -4.21
N SER A 34 6.79 -15.54 -3.70
CA SER A 34 7.96 -14.80 -3.18
C SER A 34 9.07 -14.73 -4.23
N ALA A 35 8.79 -14.08 -5.36
CA ALA A 35 9.82 -13.67 -6.29
C ALA A 35 10.05 -12.15 -6.18
N SER A 36 11.23 -11.78 -5.67
CA SER A 36 11.88 -10.45 -5.77
C SER A 36 11.71 -9.47 -4.60
N THR A 37 12.16 -9.86 -3.41
CA THR A 37 12.43 -8.94 -2.27
C THR A 37 13.70 -8.09 -2.46
N SER A 38 14.00 -7.65 -3.69
CA SER A 38 15.20 -6.83 -3.99
C SER A 38 14.91 -5.51 -4.70
N LEU A 39 13.64 -5.17 -4.93
CA LEU A 39 13.26 -3.88 -5.47
C LEU A 39 12.59 -3.02 -4.37
N VAL A 40 13.22 -1.88 -4.11
CA VAL A 40 12.70 -0.71 -3.39
C VAL A 40 12.82 -0.69 -1.86
N GLN A 41 14.02 -0.93 -1.33
CA GLN A 41 14.46 -0.17 -0.13
C GLN A 41 14.99 1.20 -0.58
N GLN A 42 14.18 1.99 -1.30
CA GLN A 42 14.46 3.42 -1.39
C GLN A 42 14.09 3.99 -0.02
N ASN A 43 15.10 4.18 0.83
CA ASN A 43 14.97 4.90 2.09
C ASN A 43 14.49 6.32 1.78
N PHE A 44 13.18 6.53 1.81
CA PHE A 44 12.66 7.81 2.23
C PHE A 44 12.94 7.81 3.73
N ASP A 45 13.85 8.66 4.21
CA ASP A 45 14.47 8.58 5.55
C ASP A 45 13.48 8.42 6.72
N ASP A 46 12.20 8.71 6.50
CA ASP A 46 11.09 8.67 7.46
C ASP A 46 9.92 7.71 7.06
N ARG A 47 10.00 7.04 5.91
CA ARG A 47 8.96 6.14 5.38
C ARG A 47 9.49 4.77 5.02
N MET A 48 8.71 3.74 5.34
CA MET A 48 8.96 2.36 4.95
C MET A 48 7.81 1.81 4.11
N LEU A 49 8.16 0.90 3.20
CA LEU A 49 7.20 0.15 2.42
C LEU A 49 6.46 -0.83 3.35
N LEU A 50 5.15 -0.67 3.49
CA LEU A 50 4.31 -1.54 4.30
C LEU A 50 3.75 -2.70 3.49
N ASP A 51 3.34 -2.42 2.25
CA ASP A 51 2.73 -3.40 1.36
C ASP A 51 2.95 -3.01 -0.10
N THR A 52 2.94 -4.00 -0.99
CA THR A 52 3.05 -3.83 -2.43
C THR A 52 2.35 -4.95 -3.17
N TRP A 53 1.70 -4.61 -4.27
CA TRP A 53 1.10 -5.58 -5.17
C TRP A 53 1.13 -5.05 -6.62
N GLN A 54 0.98 -5.96 -7.58
CA GLN A 54 0.99 -5.62 -9.01
C GLN A 54 -0.38 -5.84 -9.62
N ASN A 55 -0.72 -5.01 -10.61
CA ASN A 55 -1.85 -5.22 -11.50
C ASN A 55 -1.52 -4.69 -12.90
N GLU A 56 -2.52 -4.70 -13.79
CA GLU A 56 -2.36 -4.23 -15.18
C GLU A 56 -1.96 -2.75 -15.30
N GLN A 57 -2.21 -1.94 -14.27
CA GLN A 57 -1.88 -0.50 -14.25
C GLN A 57 -0.45 -0.23 -13.73
N GLY A 58 0.16 -1.18 -13.03
CA GLY A 58 1.50 -1.08 -12.48
C GLY A 58 1.65 -1.69 -11.09
N THR A 59 2.67 -1.25 -10.37
CA THR A 59 2.94 -1.64 -8.98
C THR A 59 2.31 -0.61 -8.05
N PHE A 60 1.34 -1.04 -7.27
CA PHE A 60 0.81 -0.27 -6.16
C PHE A 60 1.63 -0.54 -4.90
N SER A 61 1.80 0.49 -4.07
CA SER A 61 2.53 0.38 -2.82
C SER A 61 1.92 1.27 -1.74
N ILE A 62 1.99 0.80 -0.50
CA ILE A 62 1.59 1.52 0.71
C ILE A 62 2.85 1.85 1.49
N TRP A 63 3.01 3.11 1.88
CA TRP A 63 4.14 3.60 2.65
C TRP A 63 3.67 4.14 4.00
N GLY A 64 4.35 3.80 5.09
CA GLY A 64 4.04 4.25 6.45
C GLY A 64 5.28 4.72 7.17
N SER A 65 5.16 5.23 8.39
CA SER A 65 6.35 5.59 9.16
C SER A 65 6.88 4.42 9.96
N ALA A 66 8.20 4.42 10.16
CA ALA A 66 8.92 3.32 10.77
C ALA A 66 8.43 2.85 12.17
N PRO A 67 8.05 3.74 13.12
CA PRO A 67 7.53 3.31 14.41
C PRO A 67 6.12 2.72 14.34
N ASP A 68 5.35 2.96 13.27
CA ASP A 68 3.98 2.46 13.12
C ASP A 68 3.92 1.04 12.53
N ALA A 69 5.04 0.51 12.02
CA ALA A 69 5.15 -0.86 11.51
C ALA A 69 5.47 -1.89 12.59
N ALA A 70 5.77 -1.45 13.82
CA ALA A 70 5.71 -2.31 14.99
C ALA A 70 4.22 -2.54 15.32
N ILE A 71 3.66 -3.59 14.73
CA ILE A 71 2.29 -4.03 14.97
C ILE A 71 2.17 -4.48 16.44
N ASN A 72 1.85 -3.55 17.34
CA ASN A 72 1.17 -3.91 18.57
C ASN A 72 -0.31 -4.07 18.22
N ILE A 73 -0.76 -5.32 18.10
CA ILE A 73 -2.17 -5.67 18.16
C ILE A 73 -2.58 -5.44 19.61
N THR A 74 -2.90 -4.20 19.98
CA THR A 74 -3.66 -3.98 21.20
C THR A 74 -5.10 -4.29 20.84
N GLU A 75 -5.58 -5.47 21.23
CA GLU A 75 -7.01 -5.78 21.21
C GLU A 75 -7.72 -4.69 22.02
N THR A 76 -8.47 -3.84 21.32
CA THR A 76 -9.36 -2.89 21.98
C THR A 76 -10.53 -3.70 22.54
N ILE A 77 -10.45 -4.07 23.81
CA ILE A 77 -11.62 -4.53 24.56
C ILE A 77 -12.57 -3.33 24.59
N ALA A 78 -13.70 -3.45 23.88
CA ALA A 78 -14.74 -2.45 23.89
C ALA A 78 -15.30 -2.33 25.31
N ASP A 79 -15.07 -1.19 25.97
CA ASP A 79 -15.75 -0.80 27.20
C ASP A 79 -17.14 -0.24 26.83
N PRO A 80 -18.24 -0.91 27.19
CA PRO A 80 -19.58 -0.48 26.84
C PRO A 80 -20.15 0.41 27.95
N THR A 81 -19.50 1.53 28.30
CA THR A 81 -20.08 2.51 29.24
C THR A 81 -19.73 3.96 28.91
N VAL A 82 -20.21 4.49 27.78
CA VAL A 82 -20.43 5.96 27.66
C VAL A 82 -21.73 6.22 26.89
N ASP A 83 -22.84 6.25 27.63
CA ASP A 83 -24.10 6.81 27.17
C ASP A 83 -24.04 8.35 27.20
N GLY A 84 -24.55 8.97 26.14
CA GLY A 84 -25.34 10.19 26.29
C GLY A 84 -24.70 11.50 25.82
N ASN A 85 -25.12 11.91 24.63
CA ASN A 85 -25.24 13.30 24.18
C ASN A 85 -23.94 14.07 23.92
N SER A 86 -23.27 13.73 22.82
CA SER A 86 -22.80 14.78 21.93
C SER A 86 -23.37 14.52 20.54
N ALA A 87 -24.40 15.27 20.19
CA ALA A 87 -24.65 15.62 18.79
C ALA A 87 -23.40 16.38 18.31
N LEU A 88 -22.33 15.64 18.00
CA LEU A 88 -21.11 16.16 17.41
C LEU A 88 -21.52 16.68 16.04
N ALA A 89 -21.80 17.98 15.97
CA ALA A 89 -21.84 18.68 14.70
C ALA A 89 -20.59 18.24 13.94
N ARG A 90 -20.77 17.54 12.80
CA ARG A 90 -19.65 17.20 11.91
C ARG A 90 -18.85 18.48 11.75
N ARG A 91 -17.60 18.49 12.22
CA ARG A 91 -16.72 19.65 11.99
C ARG A 91 -16.49 19.69 10.49
N HIS A 92 -17.30 20.48 9.80
CA HIS A 92 -17.11 20.69 8.39
C HIS A 92 -15.76 21.36 8.23
N CYS A 93 -14.92 20.79 7.38
CA CYS A 93 -13.67 21.43 7.03
C CYS A 93 -13.97 22.80 6.42
N ARG A 94 -13.06 23.76 6.65
CA ARG A 94 -13.10 24.99 5.87
C ARG A 94 -13.05 24.62 4.39
N SER A 95 -13.63 25.45 3.53
CA SER A 95 -13.64 25.21 2.08
C SER A 95 -12.26 24.75 1.59
N PRO A 96 -12.18 23.58 0.93
CA PRO A 96 -10.91 23.07 0.42
C PRO A 96 -10.35 23.99 -0.66
N HIS A 97 -9.03 24.11 -0.73
CA HIS A 97 -8.34 24.95 -1.71
C HIS A 97 -7.03 24.29 -2.15
N ALA A 98 -6.78 24.26 -3.47
CA ALA A 98 -5.58 23.67 -4.06
C ALA A 98 -4.40 24.67 -4.10
N GLU A 99 -3.22 24.19 -3.72
CA GLU A 99 -1.94 24.86 -3.93
C GLU A 99 -1.07 23.98 -4.83
N CYS A 100 -0.75 24.48 -6.01
CA CYS A 100 0.07 23.78 -6.98
C CYS A 100 1.57 23.99 -6.71
N ASP A 101 2.37 22.94 -6.88
CA ASP A 101 3.82 22.98 -6.74
C ASP A 101 4.50 22.64 -8.08
N LYS A 102 5.71 23.16 -8.29
CA LYS A 102 6.56 22.85 -9.44
C LYS A 102 7.64 21.81 -9.09
N LYS A 103 7.77 21.42 -7.82
CA LYS A 103 8.71 20.41 -7.33
C LYS A 103 8.02 19.05 -7.20
N ASN A 104 8.81 17.98 -7.27
CA ASN A 104 8.35 16.60 -7.06
C ASN A 104 7.19 16.19 -7.99
N THR A 105 7.22 16.66 -9.23
CA THR A 105 6.13 16.47 -10.18
C THR A 105 5.98 15.01 -10.59
N ALA A 106 4.75 14.52 -10.51
CA ALA A 106 4.34 13.21 -11.00
C ALA A 106 3.85 13.27 -12.45
N SER A 107 3.79 12.09 -13.07
CA SER A 107 3.13 11.91 -14.36
C SER A 107 1.62 12.07 -14.18
N LEU A 108 1.00 13.01 -14.91
CA LEU A 108 -0.44 13.27 -14.84
C LEU A 108 -1.24 12.00 -15.15
N GLN A 109 -0.80 11.21 -16.14
CA GLN A 109 -1.46 9.97 -16.50
C GLN A 109 -1.45 8.96 -15.36
N VAL A 110 -0.30 8.80 -14.68
CA VAL A 110 -0.18 7.88 -13.54
C VAL A 110 -1.02 8.35 -12.36
N CYS A 111 -1.09 9.66 -12.12
CA CYS A 111 -1.97 10.21 -11.09
C CYS A 111 -3.45 10.01 -11.39
N LYS A 112 -3.89 10.15 -12.65
CA LYS A 112 -5.27 9.83 -13.04
C LYS A 112 -5.60 8.36 -12.77
N MET A 113 -4.69 7.44 -13.09
CA MET A 113 -4.88 6.01 -12.81
C MET A 113 -4.95 5.73 -11.30
N LEU A 114 -4.06 6.34 -10.51
CA LEU A 114 -4.06 6.19 -9.05
C LEU A 114 -5.38 6.72 -8.45
N VAL A 115 -5.76 7.96 -8.75
CA VAL A 115 -6.98 8.57 -8.21
C VAL A 115 -8.23 7.83 -8.65
N GLY A 116 -8.32 7.44 -9.93
CA GLY A 116 -9.42 6.61 -10.41
C GLY A 116 -9.48 5.23 -9.74
N SER A 117 -8.32 4.61 -9.43
CA SER A 117 -8.30 3.35 -8.68
C SER A 117 -8.86 3.53 -7.25
N LEU A 118 -8.55 4.64 -6.58
CA LEU A 118 -9.09 4.96 -5.25
C LEU A 118 -10.62 5.20 -5.30
N GLU A 119 -11.10 5.84 -6.37
CA GLU A 119 -12.52 6.18 -6.56
C GLU A 119 -13.40 5.00 -6.99
N ASP A 120 -12.88 4.12 -7.85
CA ASP A 120 -13.67 3.08 -8.49
C ASP A 120 -13.34 1.69 -7.95
N SER A 121 -12.10 1.24 -8.14
CA SER A 121 -11.70 -0.15 -7.89
C SER A 121 -11.50 -0.45 -6.41
N ARG A 122 -11.06 0.55 -5.63
CA ARG A 122 -10.70 0.41 -4.21
C ARG A 122 -11.62 1.17 -3.27
N LYS A 123 -12.75 1.67 -3.76
CA LYS A 123 -13.67 2.49 -2.95
C LYS A 123 -14.16 1.84 -1.67
N ASN A 124 -14.23 0.51 -1.66
CA ASN A 124 -14.66 -0.29 -0.51
C ASN A 124 -13.48 -0.76 0.36
N GLU A 125 -12.24 -0.46 0.01
CA GLU A 125 -11.09 -0.75 0.85
C GLU A 125 -10.97 0.30 1.96
N TRP A 126 -10.43 -0.11 3.10
CA TRP A 126 -10.21 0.77 4.24
C TRP A 126 -8.81 1.36 4.17
N ILE A 127 -8.66 2.60 4.62
CA ILE A 127 -7.36 3.18 4.92
C ILE A 127 -6.83 2.47 6.17
N HIS A 128 -5.68 1.81 6.05
CA HIS A 128 -5.02 1.20 7.20
C HIS A 128 -4.26 2.31 7.96
N LYS A 129 -4.22 2.22 9.30
CA LYS A 129 -3.48 3.08 10.27
C LYS A 129 -2.61 4.21 9.67
N SER A 130 -2.89 5.45 10.05
CA SER A 130 -2.40 6.70 9.44
C SER A 130 -1.19 7.34 10.15
N PRO A 131 -0.41 8.23 9.50
CA PRO A 131 -0.40 8.60 8.07
C PRO A 131 0.30 7.58 7.16
N GLN A 132 -0.36 7.21 6.06
CA GLN A 132 0.22 6.41 4.97
C GLN A 132 0.32 7.22 3.67
N ASP A 133 1.09 6.72 2.71
CA ASP A 133 1.07 7.18 1.33
C ASP A 133 0.68 6.02 0.43
N TYR A 134 -0.26 6.24 -0.48
CA TYR A 134 -0.63 5.29 -1.53
C TYR A 134 0.05 5.71 -2.83
N CYS A 135 0.89 4.85 -3.38
CA CYS A 135 1.61 5.12 -4.61
C CYS A 135 1.28 4.11 -5.70
N LEU A 136 1.20 4.60 -6.94
CA LEU A 136 1.21 3.80 -8.15
C LEU A 136 2.49 4.10 -8.93
N GLN A 137 3.24 3.05 -9.26
CA GLN A 137 4.40 3.07 -10.12
C GLN A 137 4.11 2.31 -11.41
N SER A 138 4.30 2.94 -12.56
CA SER A 138 4.26 2.29 -13.86
C SER A 138 5.51 2.65 -14.68
N ASP A 139 5.62 2.08 -15.87
CA ASP A 139 6.56 2.48 -16.93
C ASP A 139 6.53 3.99 -17.27
N ARG A 140 5.38 4.64 -17.07
CA ARG A 140 5.14 6.08 -17.33
C ARG A 140 5.47 6.98 -16.15
N GLY A 141 5.92 6.41 -15.03
CA GLY A 141 6.37 7.15 -13.84
C GLY A 141 5.65 6.76 -12.55
N LYS A 142 5.79 7.60 -11.53
CA LYS A 142 5.23 7.40 -10.19
C LYS A 142 4.23 8.50 -9.86
N CYS A 143 3.17 8.15 -9.16
CA CYS A 143 2.31 9.09 -8.46
C CYS A 143 1.98 8.56 -7.07
N CYS A 144 1.85 9.45 -6.10
CA CYS A 144 1.56 9.15 -4.71
C CYS A 144 0.51 10.12 -4.18
N VAL A 145 -0.51 9.59 -3.49
CA VAL A 145 -1.43 10.32 -2.63
C VAL A 145 -0.94 10.17 -1.20
N SER A 146 -0.80 11.30 -0.51
CA SER A 146 -0.33 11.35 0.88
C SER A 146 -1.13 12.38 1.66
N TRP A 147 -1.18 12.27 2.97
CA TRP A 147 -1.87 13.24 3.82
C TRP A 147 -1.15 13.46 5.14
N ARG A 148 -1.43 14.59 5.79
CA ARG A 148 -0.73 15.03 7.00
C ARG A 148 -1.35 14.51 8.29
N THR A 149 -2.67 14.59 8.41
CA THR A 149 -3.38 14.34 9.68
C THR A 149 -3.54 12.84 9.94
N PRO A 150 -3.18 12.34 11.15
CA PRO A 150 -3.52 10.98 11.55
C PRO A 150 -5.03 10.73 11.55
N ILE A 151 -5.46 9.74 10.77
CA ILE A 151 -6.82 9.20 10.73
C ILE A 151 -6.90 8.07 11.76
N THR A 152 -7.71 8.27 12.79
CA THR A 152 -7.87 7.31 13.90
C THR A 152 -9.15 6.47 13.80
N SER A 153 -10.06 6.81 12.89
CA SER A 153 -11.28 6.04 12.61
C SER A 153 -11.21 5.30 11.28
N THR A 154 -12.18 4.42 11.03
CA THR A 154 -12.27 3.64 9.80
C THR A 154 -12.75 4.51 8.65
N VAL A 155 -11.82 4.88 7.75
CA VAL A 155 -12.10 5.72 6.58
C VAL A 155 -11.89 4.91 5.30
N ARG A 156 -12.77 5.09 4.31
CA ARG A 156 -12.67 4.43 3.01
C ARG A 156 -11.59 5.08 2.15
N MET A 157 -10.93 4.30 1.30
CA MET A 157 -9.95 4.84 0.35
C MET A 157 -10.55 5.86 -0.63
N SER A 158 -11.85 5.73 -0.96
CA SER A 158 -12.55 6.68 -1.84
C SER A 158 -12.55 8.11 -1.31
N GLU A 159 -12.46 8.30 0.01
CA GLU A 159 -12.41 9.63 0.64
C GLU A 159 -11.13 10.40 0.23
N LEU A 160 -10.07 9.70 -0.21
CA LEU A 160 -8.87 10.32 -0.75
C LEU A 160 -9.06 10.81 -2.20
N ALA A 161 -10.07 10.34 -2.93
CA ALA A 161 -10.23 10.67 -4.35
C ALA A 161 -10.63 12.14 -4.55
N GLY A 162 -11.45 12.71 -3.65
CA GLY A 162 -12.00 14.06 -3.81
C GLY A 162 -10.92 15.15 -3.95
N ALA A 163 -9.98 15.21 -3.02
CA ALA A 163 -8.86 16.14 -3.09
C ALA A 163 -7.87 15.80 -4.22
N GLY A 164 -7.72 14.52 -4.57
CA GLY A 164 -6.95 14.09 -5.74
C GLY A 164 -7.52 14.65 -7.05
N ASN A 165 -8.84 14.53 -7.25
CA ASN A 165 -9.56 15.04 -8.40
C ASN A 165 -9.51 16.58 -8.49
N MET A 166 -9.54 17.28 -7.36
CA MET A 166 -9.30 18.73 -7.31
C MET A 166 -7.91 19.08 -7.87
N LEU A 167 -6.84 18.41 -7.40
CA LEU A 167 -5.48 18.65 -7.91
C LEU A 167 -5.34 18.29 -9.38
N LEU A 168 -5.95 17.19 -9.83
CA LEU A 168 -5.93 16.80 -11.25
C LEU A 168 -6.52 17.87 -12.17
N ARG A 169 -7.53 18.60 -11.70
CA ARG A 169 -8.15 19.71 -12.42
C ARG A 169 -7.36 21.01 -12.35
N GLU A 170 -6.80 21.33 -11.18
CA GLU A 170 -6.27 22.68 -10.91
C GLU A 170 -4.75 22.78 -11.06
N CYS A 171 -4.01 21.67 -10.92
CA CYS A 171 -2.54 21.68 -10.79
C CYS A 171 -1.78 20.96 -11.89
N HIS A 172 -2.40 20.68 -13.03
CA HIS A 172 -1.66 20.15 -14.18
C HIS A 172 -0.91 21.28 -14.91
N ASP A 173 0.36 21.05 -15.27
CA ASP A 173 1.23 22.09 -15.85
C ASP A 173 1.09 22.26 -17.38
N GLY A 174 0.09 21.61 -17.98
CA GLY A 174 -0.11 21.54 -19.44
C GLY A 174 0.86 20.62 -20.19
N ARG A 175 1.93 20.14 -19.55
CA ARG A 175 2.94 19.23 -20.13
C ARG A 175 2.80 17.80 -19.61
N GLY A 176 1.64 17.47 -19.07
CA GLY A 176 1.36 16.14 -18.51
C GLY A 176 2.07 15.88 -17.18
N LYS A 177 2.44 16.93 -16.44
CA LYS A 177 2.96 16.82 -15.07
C LYS A 177 2.02 17.48 -14.07
N ILE A 178 2.08 17.00 -12.83
CA ILE A 178 1.27 17.50 -11.72
C ILE A 178 2.03 17.40 -10.40
N SER A 179 1.89 18.42 -9.56
CA SER A 179 2.25 18.37 -8.15
C SER A 179 1.44 19.41 -7.40
N GLY A 180 1.02 19.09 -6.18
CA GLY A 180 0.34 20.06 -5.34
C GLY A 180 -0.27 19.44 -4.09
N ARG A 181 -0.99 20.27 -3.36
CA ARG A 181 -1.70 19.90 -2.13
C ARG A 181 -3.03 20.61 -2.01
N VAL A 182 -4.01 19.95 -1.42
CA VAL A 182 -5.29 20.54 -1.02
C VAL A 182 -5.23 20.80 0.47
N LEU A 183 -5.43 22.06 0.86
CA LEU A 183 -5.63 22.43 2.25
C LEU A 183 -7.08 22.18 2.65
N ASN A 184 -7.31 21.79 3.91
CA ASN A 184 -8.63 21.48 4.45
C ASN A 184 -9.36 20.38 3.66
N ALA A 185 -8.61 19.41 3.12
CA ALA A 185 -9.19 18.23 2.51
C ALA A 185 -9.94 17.43 3.59
N GLU A 186 -11.18 17.07 3.29
CA GLU A 186 -11.99 16.19 4.13
C GLU A 186 -11.62 14.74 3.82
N ILE A 187 -11.21 14.00 4.85
CA ILE A 187 -10.90 12.57 4.76
C ILE A 187 -11.65 11.88 5.90
N GLY A 188 -12.82 11.32 5.60
CA GLY A 188 -13.76 10.88 6.63
C GLY A 188 -14.23 12.07 7.46
N GLU A 189 -14.03 12.03 8.79
CA GLU A 189 -14.37 13.12 9.70
C GLU A 189 -13.21 14.11 9.97
N PHE A 190 -12.07 13.92 9.33
CA PHE A 190 -10.85 14.69 9.60
C PHE A 190 -10.60 15.73 8.52
N CYS A 191 -10.13 16.90 8.95
CA CYS A 191 -9.56 17.91 8.06
C CYS A 191 -8.04 17.72 7.99
N SER A 192 -7.55 17.52 6.78
CA SER A 192 -6.14 17.24 6.52
C SER A 192 -5.58 18.14 5.42
N VAL A 193 -4.27 18.05 5.24
CA VAL A 193 -3.64 18.44 3.99
C VAL A 193 -3.41 17.16 3.21
N GLN A 194 -3.88 17.10 1.97
CA GLN A 194 -3.67 15.96 1.07
C GLN A 194 -2.83 16.40 -0.13
N CYS A 195 -1.83 15.61 -0.51
CA CYS A 195 -0.86 15.94 -1.54
C CYS A 195 -0.89 14.87 -2.63
N LEU A 196 -0.58 15.32 -3.84
CA LEU A 196 -0.40 14.48 -5.01
C LEU A 196 0.96 14.81 -5.61
N SER A 197 1.90 13.86 -5.59
CA SER A 197 3.28 14.08 -6.04
C SER A 197 3.96 12.78 -6.48
N ASN A 198 5.22 12.80 -6.91
CA ASN A 198 5.96 11.61 -7.29
C ASN A 198 6.67 10.88 -6.12
N ARG A 199 6.42 11.29 -4.88
CA ARG A 199 7.13 10.77 -3.70
C ARG A 199 6.16 10.41 -2.55
N PRO A 200 6.40 9.30 -1.84
CA PRO A 200 5.79 9.02 -0.55
C PRO A 200 6.56 9.79 0.53
N ARG A 201 6.12 11.00 0.89
CA ARG A 201 6.84 11.81 1.89
C ARG A 201 5.98 12.56 2.89
N ARG A 202 4.73 12.09 3.08
CA ARG A 202 3.67 12.85 3.76
C ARG A 202 3.46 14.24 3.11
N CYS A 203 2.28 14.81 3.35
CA CYS A 203 2.19 16.26 3.41
C CYS A 203 2.75 16.73 4.76
#